data_AF-X1RKD0-F1
#
_entry.id   AF-X1RKD0-F1
#
_cell.length_a   1.000
_cell.length_b   1.000
_cell.length_c   1.000
_cell.angle_alpha   90.00
_cell.angle_beta   90.00
_cell.angle_gamma   90.00
#
_symmetry.space_group_name_H-M   'P 1'
#
loop_
_entity.id
_entity.type
_entity.pdbx_description
1 polymer ?
#
loop_
_entity_poly.entity_id
_entity_poly.type
_entity_poly.pdbx_seq_one_letter_code
_entity_poly.pdbx_strand_id
1 'polypeptide(L)'
;MSLVIVGSLAFDTIETPYGRREKIVGGSGTYCSLAASFFTQPKIVGVVGEDFPKDTIEFFKSRRIDIRGLEIQPGKTFHWEARYGIDPNQRLTIKTELNVFQDYKPQLPPDYRQDDIVFLANIDPDLQGDILAQVQKPELIAMDTINLWINSKRASLLRVLEKVNVYFAND
;
A
#
# COMPACT_ATOMS: atom_id res chain seq x y z
N MET A 1 -5.10 -5.28 -20.14
CA MET A 1 -5.60 -5.23 -18.76
C MET A 1 -4.81 -4.16 -18.02
N SER A 2 -5.49 -3.12 -17.57
CA SER A 2 -4.89 -2.09 -16.74
C SER A 2 -5.03 -2.41 -15.25
N LEU A 3 -4.10 -1.91 -14.44
CA LEU A 3 -4.00 -2.24 -13.02
C LEU A 3 -3.74 -0.98 -12.20
N VAL A 4 -4.63 -0.69 -11.26
CA VAL A 4 -4.41 0.30 -10.20
C VAL A 4 -4.16 -0.39 -8.87
N ILE A 5 -3.10 0.04 -8.19
CA ILE A 5 -2.66 -0.45 -6.88
C ILE A 5 -2.85 0.68 -5.88
N VAL A 6 -3.64 0.42 -4.85
CA VAL A 6 -3.79 1.32 -3.72
C VAL A 6 -3.11 0.68 -2.52
N GLY A 7 -2.13 1.35 -1.92
CA GLY A 7 -1.41 0.78 -0.79
C GLY A 7 -0.49 1.79 -0.12
N SER A 8 0.17 1.35 0.96
CA SER A 8 1.12 2.19 1.65
C SER A 8 2.41 2.35 0.86
N LEU A 9 2.96 3.56 0.88
CA LEU A 9 4.36 3.85 0.57
C LEU A 9 4.98 4.35 1.87
N ALA A 10 6.05 3.69 2.31
CA ALA A 10 6.50 3.77 3.68
C ALA A 10 8.01 3.88 3.79
N PHE A 11 8.45 4.32 4.96
CA PHE A 11 9.73 3.92 5.50
C PHE A 11 9.54 2.75 6.45
N ASP A 12 10.40 1.74 6.31
CA ASP A 12 10.48 0.60 7.21
C ASP A 12 11.79 0.64 7.98
N THR A 13 11.73 0.43 9.28
CA THR A 13 12.90 0.08 10.09
C THR A 13 12.81 -1.39 10.44
N ILE A 14 13.75 -2.18 9.93
CA ILE A 14 13.75 -3.63 10.03
C ILE A 14 14.95 -4.08 10.85
N GLU A 15 14.67 -4.80 11.92
CA GLU A 15 15.64 -5.48 12.76
C GLU A 15 15.49 -6.99 12.61
N THR A 16 16.62 -7.68 12.45
CA THR A 16 16.72 -9.15 12.43
C THR A 16 17.82 -9.56 13.42
N PRO A 17 17.95 -10.86 13.76
CA PRO A 17 19.08 -11.34 14.58
C PRO A 17 20.47 -11.03 14.00
N TYR A 18 20.54 -10.72 12.70
CA TYR A 18 21.80 -10.52 11.96
C TYR A 18 22.10 -9.05 11.67
N GLY A 19 21.18 -8.13 11.99
CA GLY A 19 21.41 -6.71 11.77
C GLY A 19 20.13 -5.89 11.66
N ARG A 20 20.33 -4.57 11.61
CA ARG A 20 19.28 -3.57 11.54
C ARG A 20 19.50 -2.65 10.34
N ARG A 21 18.40 -2.26 9.72
CA ARG A 21 18.35 -1.21 8.69
C ARG A 21 17.22 -0.27 9.04
N GLU A 22 17.49 1.02 8.99
CA GLU A 22 16.53 2.05 9.38
C GLU A 22 16.05 2.83 8.17
N LYS A 23 14.77 3.17 8.17
CA LYS A 23 14.12 4.00 7.15
C LYS A 23 14.44 3.58 5.71
N ILE A 24 14.43 2.28 5.44
CA ILE A 24 14.45 1.77 4.07
C ILE A 24 13.08 1.99 3.44
N VAL A 25 13.02 2.19 2.12
CA VAL A 25 11.73 2.33 1.44
C VAL A 25 11.01 0.98 1.46
N GLY A 26 9.75 1.01 1.87
CA GLY A 26 8.87 -0.15 1.87
C GLY A 26 7.42 0.24 1.62
N GLY A 27 6.50 -0.45 2.27
CA GLY A 27 5.06 -0.28 2.08
C GLY A 27 4.48 -1.18 0.97
N SER A 28 3.23 -1.58 1.17
CA SER A 28 2.55 -2.58 0.33
C SER A 28 2.40 -2.14 -1.12
N GLY A 29 2.10 -0.85 -1.34
CA GLY A 29 1.99 -0.24 -2.67
C GLY A 29 3.33 -0.24 -3.41
N THR A 30 4.43 0.01 -2.69
CA THR A 30 5.80 -0.05 -3.25
C THR A 30 6.13 -1.45 -3.75
N TYR A 31 6.01 -2.48 -2.89
CA TYR A 31 6.36 -3.84 -3.26
C TYR A 31 5.49 -4.36 -4.40
N CYS A 32 4.17 -4.15 -4.32
CA CYS A 32 3.25 -4.64 -5.33
C CYS A 32 3.48 -3.97 -6.69
N SER A 33 3.65 -2.65 -6.73
CA SER A 33 3.85 -1.92 -7.99
C SER A 33 5.17 -2.30 -8.67
N LEU A 34 6.24 -2.46 -7.89
CA LEU A 34 7.51 -2.94 -8.43
C LEU A 34 7.40 -4.36 -8.99
N ALA A 35 6.73 -5.28 -8.29
CA ALA A 35 6.51 -6.63 -8.78
C ALA A 35 5.63 -6.65 -10.06
N ALA A 36 4.53 -5.90 -10.06
CA ALA A 36 3.62 -5.80 -11.20
C ALA A 36 4.27 -5.16 -12.43
N SER A 37 5.28 -4.29 -12.25
CA SER A 37 6.01 -3.64 -13.35
C SER A 37 6.74 -4.61 -14.30
N PHE A 38 6.96 -5.86 -13.87
CA PHE A 38 7.52 -6.92 -14.73
C PHE A 38 6.49 -7.46 -15.74
N PHE A 39 5.20 -7.25 -15.49
CA PHE A 39 4.10 -7.83 -16.27
C PHE A 39 3.24 -6.76 -16.96
N THR A 40 3.16 -5.56 -16.40
CA THR A 40 2.33 -4.46 -16.90
C THR A 40 2.91 -3.09 -16.52
N GLN A 41 2.18 -2.02 -16.81
CA GLN A 41 2.47 -0.65 -16.36
C GLN A 41 1.47 -0.29 -15.25
N PRO A 42 1.76 -0.64 -13.98
CA PRO A 42 0.81 -0.43 -12.91
C PRO A 42 0.69 1.06 -12.58
N LYS A 43 -0.48 1.46 -12.12
CA LYS A 43 -0.79 2.78 -11.60
C LYS A 43 -0.80 2.72 -10.08
N ILE A 44 -0.17 3.67 -9.40
CA ILE A 44 -0.17 3.72 -7.94
C ILE A 44 -1.04 4.85 -7.41
N VAL A 45 -1.72 4.57 -6.30
CA VAL A 45 -2.48 5.55 -5.52
C VAL A 45 -2.06 5.45 -4.07
N GLY A 46 -1.64 6.57 -3.50
CA GLY A 46 -1.17 6.64 -2.13
C GLY A 46 -0.67 8.04 -1.79
N VAL A 47 -0.16 8.18 -0.58
CA VAL A 47 0.40 9.45 -0.08
C VAL A 47 1.76 9.22 0.56
N VAL A 48 2.66 10.18 0.39
CA VAL A 48 3.94 10.25 1.09
C VAL A 48 4.20 11.66 1.60
N GLY A 49 5.12 11.78 2.54
CA GLY A 49 5.60 13.08 3.02
C GLY A 49 6.62 13.69 2.07
N GLU A 50 6.96 14.96 2.29
CA GLU A 50 8.05 15.65 1.57
C GLU A 50 9.43 15.01 1.82
N ASP A 51 9.54 14.17 2.86
CA ASP A 51 10.72 13.39 3.19
C ASP A 51 10.91 12.12 2.35
N PHE A 52 9.95 11.78 1.47
CA PHE A 52 10.07 10.60 0.62
C PHE A 52 11.16 10.77 -0.45
N PRO A 53 12.02 9.77 -0.71
CA PRO A 53 13.18 9.97 -1.56
C PRO A 53 12.79 10.20 -3.02
N LYS A 54 13.25 11.31 -3.61
CA LYS A 54 13.03 11.62 -5.03
C LYS A 54 13.57 10.52 -5.95
N ASP A 55 14.71 9.92 -5.60
CA ASP A 55 15.31 8.83 -6.37
C ASP A 55 14.40 7.60 -6.43
N THR A 56 13.60 7.34 -5.40
CA THR A 56 12.58 6.28 -5.42
C THR A 56 11.47 6.60 -6.41
N ILE A 57 11.02 7.86 -6.45
CA ILE A 57 9.99 8.31 -7.40
C ILE A 57 10.51 8.19 -8.84
N GLU A 58 11.76 8.58 -9.09
CA GLU A 58 12.39 8.39 -10.41
C GLU A 58 12.59 6.90 -10.74
N PHE A 59 12.91 6.07 -9.75
CA PHE A 59 12.98 4.63 -9.93
C PHE A 59 11.63 4.03 -10.35
N PHE A 60 10.51 4.45 -9.74
CA PHE A 60 9.18 4.03 -10.18
C PHE A 60 8.90 4.41 -11.63
N LYS A 61 9.23 5.65 -12.04
CA LYS A 61 9.09 6.07 -13.44
C LYS A 61 9.95 5.24 -14.38
N SER A 62 11.18 4.91 -13.99
CA SER A 62 12.08 4.05 -14.78
C SER A 62 11.51 2.64 -14.99
N ARG A 63 10.66 2.18 -14.05
CA ARG A 63 9.89 0.93 -14.11
C ARG A 63 8.54 1.07 -14.81
N ARG A 64 8.25 2.22 -15.44
CA ARG A 64 6.97 2.51 -16.12
C ARG A 64 5.76 2.39 -15.18
N ILE A 65 5.97 2.68 -13.90
CA ILE A 65 4.89 2.81 -12.92
C ILE A 65 4.31 4.21 -13.08
N ASP A 66 3.00 4.29 -13.29
CA ASP A 66 2.30 5.57 -13.38
C ASP A 66 1.99 6.07 -11.96
N ILE A 67 2.58 7.22 -11.63
CA ILE A 67 2.56 7.81 -10.29
C ILE A 67 1.62 9.00 -10.18
N ARG A 68 0.73 9.25 -11.16
CA ARG A 68 -0.19 10.41 -11.12
C ARG A 68 -1.17 10.35 -9.94
N GLY A 69 -1.40 9.17 -9.36
CA GLY A 69 -2.16 8.98 -8.13
C GLY A 69 -1.36 9.07 -6.83
N LEU A 70 -0.04 9.32 -6.89
CA LEU A 70 0.80 9.51 -5.72
C LEU A 70 0.76 10.98 -5.27
N GLU A 71 0.24 11.22 -4.08
CA GLU A 71 0.26 12.54 -3.45
C GLU A 71 1.52 12.73 -2.60
N ILE A 72 2.12 13.91 -2.70
CA ILE A 72 3.18 14.36 -1.80
C ILE A 72 2.59 15.48 -0.95
N GLN A 73 2.49 15.24 0.36
CA GLN A 73 1.88 16.17 1.31
C GLN A 73 2.93 16.72 2.30
N PRO A 74 2.75 17.94 2.82
CA PRO A 74 3.58 18.45 3.90
C PRO A 74 3.55 17.51 5.11
N GLY A 75 4.73 17.15 5.63
CA GLY A 75 4.86 16.22 6.76
C GLY A 75 5.75 15.02 6.46
N LYS A 76 5.63 13.99 7.32
CA LYS A 76 6.46 12.78 7.25
C LYS A 76 5.73 11.65 6.53
N THR A 77 6.47 10.83 5.80
CA THR A 77 5.97 9.58 5.24
C THR A 77 5.61 8.61 6.35
N PHE A 78 4.62 7.74 6.13
CA PHE A 78 4.31 6.64 7.04
C PHE A 78 5.58 5.87 7.41
N HIS A 79 5.72 5.55 8.70
CA HIS A 79 6.87 4.80 9.19
C HIS A 79 6.43 3.60 10.01
N TRP A 80 6.98 2.44 9.68
CA TRP A 80 6.73 1.21 10.40
C TRP A 80 8.05 0.59 10.85
N GLU A 81 8.09 0.12 12.09
CA GLU A 81 9.26 -0.53 12.66
C GLU A 81 8.89 -1.93 13.12
N ALA A 82 9.72 -2.90 12.75
CA ALA A 82 9.54 -4.28 13.14
C ALA A 82 10.84 -5.00 13.47
N ARG A 83 10.71 -5.98 14.37
CA ARG A 83 11.75 -6.93 14.71
C ARG A 83 11.31 -8.33 14.29
N TYR A 84 12.16 -8.99 13.53
CA TYR A 84 12.00 -10.39 13.15
C TYR A 84 12.74 -11.31 14.13
N GLY A 85 12.19 -12.50 14.36
CA GLY A 85 12.83 -13.57 15.12
C GLY A 85 13.91 -14.30 14.33
N ILE A 86 14.38 -15.43 14.88
CA ILE A 86 15.23 -16.38 14.13
C ILE A 86 14.43 -16.99 12.97
N ASP A 87 13.16 -17.32 13.23
CA ASP A 87 12.20 -17.60 12.20
C ASP A 87 11.74 -16.26 11.56
N PRO A 88 12.02 -16.01 10.27
CA PRO A 88 11.64 -14.78 9.60
C PRO A 88 10.11 -14.63 9.42
N ASN A 89 9.32 -15.69 9.66
CA ASN A 89 7.86 -15.56 9.71
C ASN A 89 7.39 -14.94 11.04
N GLN A 90 8.20 -15.02 12.09
CA GLN A 90 7.90 -14.40 13.38
C GLN A 90 8.32 -12.95 13.37
N ARG A 91 7.32 -12.06 13.41
CA ARG A 91 7.54 -10.62 13.37
C ARG A 91 6.76 -9.91 14.46
N LEU A 92 7.46 -9.05 15.20
CA LEU A 92 6.87 -8.11 16.13
C LEU A 92 6.87 -6.70 15.53
N THR A 93 5.69 -6.09 15.41
CA THR A 93 5.58 -4.65 15.14
C THR A 93 5.99 -3.89 16.40
N ILE A 94 7.03 -3.08 16.30
CA ILE A 94 7.55 -2.23 17.39
C ILE A 94 6.87 -0.87 17.37
N LYS A 95 6.68 -0.31 16.17
CA LYS A 95 6.15 1.05 16.00
C LYS A 95 5.36 1.18 14.71
N THR A 96 4.27 1.93 14.76
CA THR A 96 3.52 2.37 13.58
C THR A 96 3.23 3.86 13.72
N GLU A 97 3.73 4.66 12.79
CA GLU A 97 3.49 6.10 12.71
C GLU A 97 2.73 6.39 11.42
N LEU A 98 1.43 6.69 11.54
CA LEU A 98 0.57 6.92 10.38
C LEU A 98 1.02 8.15 9.58
N ASN A 99 1.45 9.21 10.27
CA ASN A 99 1.90 10.48 9.67
C ASN A 99 0.92 10.99 8.60
N VAL A 100 1.37 11.31 7.38
CA VAL A 100 0.49 11.82 6.31
C VAL A 100 -0.70 10.90 5.99
N PHE A 101 -0.68 9.61 6.35
CA PHE A 101 -1.83 8.73 6.18
C PHE A 101 -2.98 9.03 7.15
N GLN A 102 -2.74 9.70 8.28
CA GLN A 102 -3.75 9.91 9.31
C GLN A 102 -4.95 10.70 8.80
N ASP A 103 -4.70 11.71 7.97
CA ASP A 103 -5.74 12.57 7.38
C ASP A 103 -5.95 12.32 5.88
N TYR A 104 -5.32 11.27 5.36
CA TYR A 104 -5.34 10.97 3.93
C TYR A 104 -6.73 10.49 3.49
N LYS A 105 -7.24 11.10 2.41
CA LYS A 105 -8.48 10.69 1.76
C LYS A 105 -8.17 10.38 0.30
N PRO A 106 -8.00 9.10 -0.06
CA PRO A 106 -7.49 8.74 -1.37
C PRO A 106 -8.46 9.16 -2.46
N GLN A 107 -7.95 9.83 -3.48
CA GLN A 107 -8.71 10.20 -4.67
C GLN A 107 -8.13 9.48 -5.89
N LEU A 108 -8.97 8.70 -6.57
CA LEU A 108 -8.60 8.12 -7.85
C LEU A 108 -8.61 9.22 -8.92
N PRO A 109 -7.49 9.42 -9.65
CA PRO A 109 -7.50 10.16 -10.90
C PRO A 109 -8.62 9.63 -11.82
N PRO A 110 -9.29 10.49 -12.62
CA PRO A 110 -10.43 10.06 -13.45
C PRO A 110 -10.13 8.83 -14.32
N ASP A 111 -8.95 8.79 -14.95
CA ASP A 111 -8.52 7.69 -15.81
C ASP A 111 -8.21 6.38 -15.06
N TYR A 112 -8.05 6.43 -13.72
CA TYR A 112 -7.78 5.24 -12.91
C TYR A 112 -9.08 4.56 -12.46
N ARG A 113 -10.20 5.29 -12.48
CA ARG A 113 -11.50 4.76 -12.05
C ARG A 113 -12.02 3.66 -12.97
N GLN A 114 -11.56 3.62 -14.21
CA GLN A 114 -11.99 2.66 -15.23
C GLN A 114 -10.98 1.50 -15.40
N ASP A 115 -10.04 1.33 -14.47
CA ASP A 115 -9.07 0.25 -14.57
C ASP A 115 -9.70 -1.14 -14.42
N ASP A 116 -9.27 -2.08 -15.26
CA ASP A 116 -9.81 -3.43 -15.30
C ASP A 116 -9.56 -4.18 -13.98
N ILE A 117 -8.39 -3.96 -13.37
CA ILE A 117 -7.98 -4.58 -12.11
C ILE A 117 -7.71 -3.52 -11.06
N VAL A 118 -8.30 -3.71 -9.88
CA VAL A 118 -8.00 -2.95 -8.67
C VAL A 118 -7.36 -3.87 -7.64
N PHE A 119 -6.14 -3.54 -7.22
CA PHE A 119 -5.49 -4.21 -6.11
C PHE A 119 -5.44 -3.29 -4.89
N LEU A 120 -6.24 -3.64 -3.88
CA LEU A 120 -6.29 -3.00 -2.58
C LEU A 120 -5.20 -3.62 -1.70
N ALA A 121 -3.96 -3.20 -1.94
CA ALA A 121 -2.83 -3.59 -1.11
C ALA A 121 -2.98 -3.01 0.31
N ASN A 122 -2.27 -3.61 1.26
CA ASN A 122 -2.51 -3.44 2.68
C ASN A 122 -2.45 -1.97 3.12
N ILE A 123 -3.60 -1.47 3.57
CA ILE A 123 -3.83 -0.15 4.14
C ILE A 123 -5.10 -0.22 4.99
N ASP A 124 -5.46 0.86 5.67
CA ASP A 124 -6.69 0.99 6.43
C ASP A 124 -7.93 0.59 5.60
N PRO A 125 -8.77 -0.35 6.07
CA PRO A 125 -9.93 -0.81 5.32
C PRO A 125 -10.98 0.27 5.06
N ASP A 126 -11.05 1.34 5.86
CA ASP A 126 -11.94 2.47 5.55
C ASP A 126 -11.48 3.16 4.25
N LEU A 127 -10.16 3.34 4.07
CA LEU A 127 -9.59 3.92 2.85
C LEU A 127 -9.76 2.99 1.64
N GLN A 128 -9.65 1.67 1.85
CA GLN A 128 -9.97 0.69 0.81
C GLN A 128 -11.45 0.78 0.37
N GLY A 129 -12.35 0.99 1.33
CA GLY A 129 -13.78 1.25 1.06
C GLY A 129 -14.02 2.54 0.25
N ASP A 130 -13.32 3.62 0.61
CA ASP A 130 -13.40 4.91 -0.10
C ASP A 130 -12.90 4.82 -1.54
N ILE A 131 -11.86 4.01 -1.80
CA ILE A 131 -11.41 3.70 -3.16
C ILE A 131 -12.47 2.95 -3.93
N LEU A 132 -13.03 1.88 -3.36
CA LEU A 132 -14.04 1.06 -4.03
C LEU A 132 -15.28 1.85 -4.43
N ALA A 133 -15.63 2.90 -3.67
CA ALA A 133 -16.72 3.81 -4.02
C ALA A 133 -16.46 4.66 -5.27
N GLN A 134 -15.20 4.80 -5.69
CA GLN A 134 -14.77 5.62 -6.83
C GLN A 134 -14.56 4.80 -8.12
N VAL A 135 -14.35 3.48 -8.00
CA VAL A 135 -14.08 2.58 -9.13
C VAL A 135 -15.36 2.35 -9.96
N GLN A 136 -15.20 2.26 -11.27
CA GLN A 136 -16.26 2.06 -12.25
C GLN A 136 -16.05 0.75 -13.01
N LYS A 137 -16.90 -0.26 -12.71
CA LYS A 137 -16.97 -1.55 -13.41
C LYS A 137 -15.60 -2.28 -13.54
N PRO A 138 -14.91 -2.57 -12.42
CA PRO A 138 -13.69 -3.37 -12.50
C PRO A 138 -14.03 -4.80 -12.93
N GLU A 139 -13.14 -5.43 -13.69
CA GLU A 139 -13.22 -6.86 -14.01
C GLU A 139 -12.76 -7.71 -12.82
N LEU A 140 -11.81 -7.22 -12.02
CA LEU A 140 -11.27 -7.90 -10.86
C LEU A 140 -10.90 -6.94 -9.73
N ILE A 141 -11.37 -7.23 -8.53
CA ILE A 141 -10.93 -6.60 -7.29
C ILE A 141 -10.20 -7.66 -6.46
N ALA A 142 -8.96 -7.37 -6.10
CA ALA A 142 -8.18 -8.18 -5.20
C ALA A 142 -7.70 -7.36 -4.01
N MET A 143 -7.50 -8.00 -2.85
CA MET A 143 -6.96 -7.31 -1.66
C MET A 143 -6.05 -8.22 -0.83
N ASP A 144 -5.22 -7.58 -0.03
CA ASP A 144 -4.59 -8.18 1.15
C ASP A 144 -4.81 -7.27 2.39
N THR A 145 -4.47 -7.78 3.57
CA THR A 145 -4.54 -7.02 4.82
C THR A 145 -3.56 -7.59 5.85
N ILE A 146 -3.54 -7.04 7.07
CA ILE A 146 -2.70 -7.50 8.18
C ILE A 146 -3.46 -7.60 9.49
N ASN A 147 -2.89 -8.31 10.46
CA ASN A 147 -3.42 -8.48 11.82
C ASN A 147 -3.81 -7.15 12.50
N LEU A 148 -3.11 -6.06 12.22
CA LEU A 148 -3.48 -4.73 12.75
C LEU A 148 -4.92 -4.37 12.39
N TRP A 149 -5.30 -4.47 11.11
CA TRP A 149 -6.63 -4.09 10.63
C TRP A 149 -7.68 -5.15 10.97
N ILE A 150 -7.30 -6.43 10.95
CA ILE A 150 -8.18 -7.53 11.37
C ILE A 150 -8.62 -7.32 12.83
N ASN A 151 -7.70 -6.91 13.71
CA ASN A 151 -7.99 -6.75 15.14
C ASN A 151 -8.62 -5.39 15.47
N SER A 152 -8.20 -4.31 14.81
CA SER A 152 -8.65 -2.95 15.16
C SER A 152 -9.88 -2.46 14.37
N LYS A 153 -10.07 -2.94 13.14
CA LYS A 153 -11.09 -2.44 12.20
C LYS A 153 -11.84 -3.57 11.50
N ARG A 154 -12.11 -4.66 12.22
CA ARG A 154 -12.78 -5.87 11.70
C ARG A 154 -14.07 -5.58 10.92
N ALA A 155 -14.92 -4.71 11.44
CA ALA A 155 -16.20 -4.39 10.79
C ALA A 155 -15.99 -3.70 9.44
N SER A 156 -15.05 -2.76 9.33
CA SER A 156 -14.70 -2.12 8.06
C SER A 156 -14.09 -3.10 7.09
N LEU A 157 -13.16 -3.94 7.55
CA LEU A 157 -12.56 -4.99 6.73
C LEU A 157 -13.61 -5.94 6.14
N LEU A 158 -14.56 -6.42 6.94
CA LEU A 158 -15.63 -7.29 6.47
C LEU A 158 -16.50 -6.64 5.38
N ARG A 159 -16.81 -5.33 5.52
CA ARG A 159 -17.55 -4.58 4.49
C ARG A 159 -16.80 -4.45 3.17
N VAL A 160 -15.46 -4.34 3.22
CA VAL A 160 -14.63 -4.32 2.01
C VAL A 160 -14.59 -5.70 1.36
N LEU A 161 -14.43 -6.76 2.17
CA LEU A 161 -14.36 -8.15 1.69
C LEU A 161 -15.60 -8.59 0.91
N GLU A 162 -16.79 -8.08 1.25
CA GLU A 162 -18.03 -8.33 0.49
C GLU A 162 -17.95 -7.91 -0.99
N LYS A 163 -17.02 -7.02 -1.33
CA LYS A 163 -16.84 -6.45 -2.68
C LYS A 163 -15.60 -6.98 -3.39
N VAL A 164 -14.83 -7.87 -2.76
CA VAL A 164 -13.54 -8.36 -3.27
C VAL A 164 -13.72 -9.73 -3.92
N ASN A 165 -13.09 -9.94 -5.07
CA ASN A 165 -13.10 -11.22 -5.78
C ASN A 165 -12.01 -12.17 -5.30
N VAL A 166 -10.83 -11.64 -4.96
CA VAL A 166 -9.67 -12.43 -4.51
C VAL A 166 -9.06 -11.82 -3.25
N TYR A 167 -8.96 -12.63 -2.19
CA TYR A 167 -8.33 -12.23 -0.94
C TYR A 167 -7.03 -13.00 -0.74
N PHE A 168 -5.94 -12.28 -0.49
CA PHE A 168 -4.63 -12.83 -0.17
C PHE A 168 -4.36 -12.68 1.33
N ALA A 169 -3.95 -13.78 1.96
CA ALA A 169 -3.50 -13.82 3.34
C ALA A 169 -2.41 -14.89 3.49
N ASN A 170 -1.58 -14.72 4.51
CA ASN A 170 -0.77 -15.80 5.05
C ASN A 170 -1.57 -16.59 6.09
N ASP A 171 -1.04 -17.77 6.43
CA ASP A 171 -1.49 -18.62 7.54
C ASP A 171 -1.31 -17.95 8.90
#